data_AF-A0A933SFQ0-F1
#
_entry.id   AF-A0A933SFQ0-F1
#
_cell.length_a   1.000
_cell.length_b   1.000
_cell.length_c   1.000
_cell.angle_alpha   90.00
_cell.angle_beta   90.00
_cell.angle_gamma   90.00
#
_symmetry.space_group_name_H-M   'P 1'
#
loop_
_entity.id
_entity.type
_entity.pdbx_description
1 polymer ?
#
loop_
_entity_poly.entity_id
_entity_poly.type
_entity_poly.pdbx_seq_one_letter_code
_entity_poly.pdbx_strand_id
1 'polypeptide(L)'
;MILPIAALFFAPTAGRLSDKVGARVLTTAGMAMTAAGFFVLSDVGVTPARGHMLGGMALIGAGQGLFSVPNASALLSLVPREQLGIASGLQGTTRNLGMTVGATFIGAIMAARYLVRAGRVLSSGAGTPVNRAAFAASTHDAYLVLAVVAIVATVLAAVQDRGANAA
;
A
#
# COMPACT_ATOMS: atom_id res chain seq x y z
N MET A 1 8.57 7.40 10.48
CA MET A 1 9.77 6.54 10.46
C MET A 1 9.50 5.05 10.71
N ILE A 2 8.29 4.64 11.10
CA ILE A 2 7.97 3.22 11.36
C ILE A 2 7.98 2.36 10.07
N LEU A 3 7.41 2.87 8.98
CA LEU A 3 7.34 2.18 7.69
C LEU A 3 8.72 1.75 7.13
N PRO A 4 9.73 2.64 6.98
CA PRO A 4 11.04 2.24 6.47
C PRO A 4 11.81 1.34 7.45
N ILE A 5 11.59 1.47 8.77
CA ILE A 5 12.23 0.60 9.77
C ILE A 5 11.67 -0.82 9.65
N ALA A 6 10.35 -0.98 9.58
CA ALA A 6 9.75 -2.30 9.36
C ALA A 6 10.22 -2.91 8.03
N ALA A 7 10.23 -2.13 6.95
CA ALA A 7 10.75 -2.60 5.66
C ALA A 7 12.22 -3.03 5.75
N LEU A 8 13.06 -2.32 6.50
CA LEU A 8 14.48 -2.65 6.69
C LEU A 8 14.68 -4.00 7.41
N PHE A 9 13.84 -4.32 8.39
CA PHE A 9 13.91 -5.60 9.10
C PHE A 9 13.39 -6.77 8.26
N PHE A 10 12.38 -6.53 7.41
CA PHE A 10 11.75 -7.58 6.60
C PHE A 10 12.38 -7.76 5.20
N ALA A 11 13.17 -6.80 4.71
CA ALA A 11 13.85 -6.90 3.43
C ALA A 11 14.91 -8.02 3.33
N PRO A 12 15.79 -8.26 4.33
CA PRO A 12 16.78 -9.35 4.25
C PRO A 12 16.14 -10.73 4.38
N THR A 13 15.08 -10.86 5.19
CA THR A 13 14.29 -12.10 5.29
C THR A 13 13.54 -12.36 4.00
N ALA A 14 13.04 -11.33 3.32
CA ALA A 14 12.41 -11.46 2.01
C ALA A 14 13.37 -12.03 0.95
N GLY A 15 14.61 -11.51 0.87
CA GLY A 15 15.61 -12.03 -0.07
C GLY A 15 15.88 -13.53 0.10
N ARG A 16 16.18 -13.96 1.34
CA ARG A 16 16.47 -15.38 1.64
C ARG A 16 15.27 -16.31 1.46
N LEU A 17 14.06 -15.80 1.71
CA LEU A 17 12.84 -16.57 1.58
C LEU A 17 12.40 -16.69 0.12
N SER A 18 12.65 -15.65 -0.69
CA SER A 18 12.39 -15.64 -2.14
C SER A 18 13.10 -16.78 -2.86
N ASP A 19 14.35 -17.08 -2.47
CA ASP A 19 15.13 -18.18 -3.05
C ASP A 19 14.53 -19.57 -2.75
N LYS A 20 13.68 -19.69 -1.72
CA LYS A 20 13.09 -20.97 -1.27
C LYS A 20 11.64 -21.19 -1.72
N VAL A 21 10.79 -20.16 -1.62
CA VAL A 21 9.35 -20.27 -1.93
C VAL A 21 8.95 -19.59 -3.24
N GLY A 22 9.91 -18.98 -3.93
CA GLY A 22 9.69 -18.25 -5.17
C GLY A 22 9.19 -16.83 -4.93
N ALA A 23 9.60 -15.92 -5.82
CA ALA A 23 9.27 -14.50 -5.75
C ALA A 23 7.75 -14.24 -5.66
N ARG A 24 6.94 -15.04 -6.35
CA ARG A 24 5.48 -14.88 -6.42
C ARG A 24 4.75 -15.04 -5.08
N VAL A 25 5.05 -16.12 -4.36
CA VAL A 25 4.37 -16.40 -3.07
C VAL A 25 4.65 -15.25 -2.11
N LEU A 26 5.88 -14.75 -2.18
CA LEU A 26 6.36 -13.67 -1.33
C LEU A 26 5.77 -12.30 -1.69
N THR A 27 5.70 -11.96 -2.98
CA THR A 27 5.06 -10.71 -3.44
C THR A 27 3.57 -10.70 -3.15
N THR A 28 2.87 -11.82 -3.38
CA THR A 28 1.44 -11.95 -3.09
C THR A 28 1.16 -11.84 -1.60
N ALA A 29 1.94 -12.52 -0.76
CA ALA A 29 1.82 -12.43 0.70
C ALA A 29 2.11 -11.00 1.21
N GLY A 30 3.15 -10.34 0.69
CA GLY A 30 3.48 -8.96 1.06
C GLY A 30 2.38 -7.96 0.70
N MET A 31 1.72 -8.14 -0.45
CA MET A 31 0.60 -7.28 -0.84
C MET A 31 -0.66 -7.56 -0.02
N ALA A 32 -0.92 -8.83 0.32
CA ALA A 32 -2.00 -9.21 1.23
C ALA A 32 -1.80 -8.62 2.64
N MET A 33 -0.57 -8.66 3.17
CA MET A 33 -0.21 -8.01 4.44
C MET A 33 -0.42 -6.49 4.38
N THR A 34 -0.09 -5.87 3.25
CA THR A 34 -0.32 -4.44 3.02
C THR A 34 -1.81 -4.11 3.03
N ALA A 35 -2.64 -4.92 2.37
CA ALA A 35 -4.09 -4.78 2.37
C ALA A 35 -4.69 -4.92 3.78
N ALA A 36 -4.23 -5.93 4.54
CA ALA A 36 -4.63 -6.12 5.94
C ALA A 36 -4.23 -4.91 6.80
N GLY A 37 -3.04 -4.35 6.60
CA GLY A 37 -2.59 -3.14 7.30
C GLY A 37 -3.48 -1.92 7.02
N PHE A 38 -3.89 -1.70 5.77
CA PHE A 38 -4.86 -0.66 5.43
C PHE A 38 -6.24 -0.90 6.03
N PHE A 39 -6.69 -2.17 6.08
CA PHE A 39 -7.95 -2.52 6.74
C PHE A 39 -7.91 -2.24 8.24
N VAL A 40 -6.83 -2.62 8.93
CA VAL A 40 -6.62 -2.31 10.36
C VAL A 40 -6.58 -0.80 10.60
N LEU A 41 -5.96 -0.04 9.71
CA LEU A 41 -5.93 1.43 9.78
C LEU A 41 -7.26 2.08 9.46
N SER A 42 -8.15 1.41 8.70
CA SER A 42 -9.50 1.92 8.46
C SER A 42 -10.29 2.04 9.75
N ASP A 43 -10.15 1.11 10.69
CA ASP A 43 -10.88 1.11 11.97
C ASP A 43 -10.33 2.12 13.01
N VAL A 44 -9.36 2.96 12.61
CA VAL A 44 -8.85 4.02 13.48
C VAL A 44 -9.90 5.13 13.62
N GLY A 45 -10.72 5.02 14.67
CA GLY A 45 -11.69 6.04 15.07
C GLY A 45 -11.07 7.34 15.60
N VAL A 46 -11.91 8.22 16.16
CA VAL A 46 -11.55 9.59 16.61
C VAL A 46 -10.47 9.61 17.72
N THR A 47 -10.33 8.52 18.47
CA THR A 47 -9.27 8.30 19.47
C THR A 47 -8.53 7.00 19.16
N PRO A 48 -7.49 7.04 18.33
CA PRO A 48 -6.69 5.86 18.03
C PRO A 48 -6.00 5.37 19.30
N ALA A 49 -6.19 4.10 19.66
CA ALA A 49 -5.24 3.44 20.55
C ALA A 49 -3.87 3.43 19.86
N ARG A 50 -2.84 4.04 20.46
CA ARG A 50 -1.50 4.19 19.84
C ARG A 50 -0.95 2.86 19.28
N GLY A 51 -1.25 1.74 19.94
CA GLY A 51 -0.89 0.39 19.51
C GLY A 51 -1.53 -0.06 18.18
N HIS A 52 -2.78 0.31 17.90
CA HIS A 52 -3.46 -0.04 16.64
C HIS A 52 -2.80 0.63 15.44
N MET A 53 -2.48 1.92 15.57
CA MET A 53 -1.82 2.69 14.51
C MET A 53 -0.39 2.18 14.26
N LEU A 54 0.35 1.87 15.33
CA LEU A 54 1.68 1.26 15.25
C LEU A 54 1.64 -0.11 14.55
N GLY A 55 0.70 -0.97 14.93
CA GLY A 55 0.53 -2.30 14.34
C GLY A 55 0.19 -2.24 12.85
N GLY A 56 -0.77 -1.39 12.46
CA GLY A 56 -1.13 -1.21 11.05
C GLY A 56 0.02 -0.66 10.20
N MET A 57 0.75 0.34 10.71
CA MET A 57 1.94 0.87 10.02
C MET A 57 3.07 -0.17 9.91
N ALA A 58 3.28 -0.99 10.95
CA ALA A 58 4.25 -2.07 10.91
C ALA A 58 3.88 -3.13 9.87
N LEU A 59 2.60 -3.51 9.77
CA LEU A 59 2.09 -4.45 8.76
C LEU A 59 2.30 -3.93 7.34
N ILE A 60 1.97 -2.66 7.07
CA ILE A 60 2.21 -2.04 5.76
C ILE A 60 3.70 -2.03 5.44
N GLY A 61 4.56 -1.63 6.39
CA GLY A 61 6.01 -1.57 6.18
C GLY A 61 6.62 -2.95 5.92
N ALA A 62 6.19 -3.96 6.67
CA ALA A 62 6.61 -5.34 6.46
C ALA A 62 6.16 -5.86 5.08
N GLY A 63 4.88 -5.64 4.71
CA GLY A 63 4.34 -6.05 3.42
C GLY A 63 5.06 -5.39 2.24
N GLN A 64 5.38 -4.10 2.34
CA GLN A 64 6.16 -3.35 1.34
C GLN A 64 7.58 -3.90 1.19
N GLY A 65 8.26 -4.24 2.30
CA GLY A 65 9.59 -4.87 2.26
C GLY A 65 9.55 -6.25 1.59
N LEU A 66 8.53 -7.04 1.92
CA LEU A 66 8.32 -8.38 1.38
C LEU A 66 7.99 -8.39 -0.12
N PHE A 67 7.31 -7.34 -0.60
CA PHE A 67 6.95 -7.16 -2.00
C PHE A 67 8.10 -6.55 -2.82
N SER A 68 8.70 -5.46 -2.35
CA SER A 68 9.59 -4.63 -3.18
C SER A 68 10.90 -5.33 -3.54
N VAL A 69 11.42 -6.20 -2.68
CA VAL A 69 12.70 -6.92 -2.89
C VAL A 69 12.58 -7.97 -4.00
N PRO A 70 11.73 -9.02 -3.87
CA PRO A 70 11.59 -10.04 -4.92
C PRO A 70 11.02 -9.48 -6.22
N ASN A 71 10.11 -8.50 -6.17
CA ASN A 71 9.53 -7.90 -7.36
C ASN A 71 10.58 -7.16 -8.22
N ALA A 72 11.48 -6.42 -7.58
CA ALA A 72 12.53 -5.72 -8.32
C ALA A 72 13.57 -6.70 -8.90
N SER A 73 13.99 -7.69 -8.12
CA SER A 73 14.92 -8.72 -8.59
C SER A 73 14.35 -9.52 -9.76
N ALA A 74 13.07 -9.94 -9.69
CA ALA A 74 12.41 -10.69 -10.75
C ALA A 74 12.25 -9.88 -12.05
N LEU A 75 11.93 -8.59 -11.95
CA LEU A 75 11.81 -7.72 -13.12
C LEU A 75 13.17 -7.51 -13.79
N LEU A 76 14.21 -7.26 -13.00
CA LEU A 76 15.55 -7.02 -13.53
C LEU A 76 16.22 -8.30 -14.05
N SER A 77 15.85 -9.48 -13.55
CA SER A 77 16.38 -10.75 -14.06
C SER A 77 15.93 -11.09 -15.48
N LEU A 78 14.86 -10.46 -15.98
CA LEU A 78 14.33 -10.68 -17.34
C LEU A 78 15.06 -9.83 -18.39
N VAL A 79 15.96 -8.93 -17.98
CA VAL A 79 16.58 -7.93 -18.86
C VAL A 79 18.07 -8.27 -19.08
N PRO A 80 18.59 -8.16 -20.32
CA PRO A 80 20.02 -8.29 -20.60
C PRO A 80 20.87 -7.34 -19.77
N ARG A 81 22.10 -7.75 -19.42
CA ARG A 81 22.98 -7.00 -18.51
C ARG A 81 23.28 -5.58 -19.00
N GLU A 82 23.35 -5.42 -20.31
CA GLU A 82 23.65 -4.16 -21.00
C GLU A 82 22.51 -3.14 -20.86
N GLN A 83 21.29 -3.60 -20.57
CA GLN A 83 20.08 -2.78 -20.46
C GLN A 83 19.60 -2.60 -19.01
N LEU A 84 20.31 -3.15 -18.02
CA LEU A 84 19.92 -3.06 -16.60
C LEU A 84 19.78 -1.60 -16.12
N GLY A 85 20.64 -0.69 -16.60
CA GLY A 85 20.54 0.73 -16.27
C GLY A 85 19.23 1.36 -16.78
N ILE A 86 18.82 1.00 -17.99
CA ILE A 86 17.57 1.48 -18.60
C ILE A 86 16.37 0.88 -17.88
N ALA A 87 16.39 -0.43 -17.59
CA ALA A 87 15.30 -1.11 -16.90
C ALA A 87 15.10 -0.60 -15.47
N SER A 88 16.18 -0.42 -14.71
CA SER A 88 16.13 0.17 -13.36
C SER A 88 15.62 1.62 -13.40
N GLY A 89 16.08 2.42 -14.36
CA GLY A 89 15.59 3.78 -14.57
C GLY A 89 14.09 3.83 -14.89
N LEU A 90 13.62 2.97 -15.81
CA LEU A 90 12.21 2.88 -16.17
C LEU A 90 11.35 2.38 -15.00
N GLN A 91 11.85 1.40 -14.24
CA GLN A 91 11.20 0.91 -13.03
C GLN A 91 11.06 2.03 -11.98
N GLY A 92 12.12 2.79 -11.76
CA GLY A 92 12.12 3.95 -10.86
C GLY A 92 11.13 5.02 -11.30
N THR A 93 11.13 5.39 -12.57
CA THR A 93 10.19 6.37 -13.14
C THR A 93 8.74 5.90 -13.02
N THR A 94 8.45 4.65 -13.36
CA THR A 94 7.11 4.07 -13.26
C THR A 94 6.63 4.06 -11.80
N ARG A 95 7.52 3.71 -10.87
CA ARG A 95 7.22 3.74 -9.43
C ARG A 95 6.94 5.15 -8.94
N ASN A 96 7.75 6.13 -9.35
CA ASN A 96 7.57 7.53 -8.97
C ASN A 96 6.24 8.09 -9.51
N LEU A 97 5.93 7.83 -10.78
CA LEU A 97 4.64 8.19 -11.38
C LEU A 97 3.47 7.57 -10.61
N GLY A 98 3.55 6.27 -10.30
CA GLY A 98 2.55 5.58 -9.50
C GLY A 98 2.35 6.19 -8.11
N MET A 99 3.45 6.54 -7.42
CA MET A 99 3.38 7.20 -6.11
C MET A 99 2.72 8.58 -6.21
N THR A 100 3.09 9.40 -7.20
CA THR A 100 2.51 10.73 -7.40
C THR A 100 1.03 10.64 -7.74
N VAL A 101 0.66 9.87 -8.76
CA VAL A 101 -0.74 9.73 -9.20
C VAL A 101 -1.59 9.12 -8.07
N GLY A 102 -1.09 8.09 -7.41
CA GLY A 102 -1.81 7.44 -6.29
C GLY A 102 -2.03 8.38 -5.11
N ALA A 103 -0.99 9.11 -4.68
CA ALA A 103 -1.10 10.07 -3.58
C ALA A 103 -2.08 11.20 -3.91
N THR A 104 -2.03 11.74 -5.13
CA THR A 104 -2.97 12.78 -5.58
C THR A 104 -4.39 12.26 -5.66
N PHE A 105 -4.60 11.05 -6.20
CA PHE A 105 -5.93 10.46 -6.34
C PHE A 105 -6.60 10.21 -4.98
N ILE A 106 -5.86 9.65 -4.01
CA ILE A 106 -6.37 9.43 -2.65
C ILE A 106 -6.62 10.76 -1.93
N GLY A 107 -5.74 11.74 -2.10
CA GLY A 107 -5.94 13.09 -1.57
C GLY A 107 -7.21 13.76 -2.11
N ALA A 108 -7.47 13.63 -3.42
CA ALA A 108 -8.67 14.15 -4.06
C ALA A 108 -9.94 13.46 -3.55
N ILE A 109 -9.93 12.13 -3.40
CA ILE A 109 -11.05 11.39 -2.80
C ILE A 109 -11.29 11.87 -1.37
N MET A 110 -10.24 11.94 -0.55
CA MET A 110 -10.36 12.36 0.84
C MET A 110 -10.95 13.78 0.94
N ALA A 111 -10.47 14.72 0.12
CA ALA A 111 -11.01 16.07 0.04
C ALA A 111 -12.49 16.07 -0.36
N ALA A 112 -12.87 15.40 -1.45
CA ALA A 112 -14.25 15.32 -1.89
C ALA A 112 -15.19 14.73 -0.83
N ARG A 113 -14.76 13.66 -0.14
CA ARG A 113 -15.53 13.01 0.93
C ARG A 113 -15.67 13.90 2.16
N TYR A 114 -14.61 14.63 2.49
CA TYR A 114 -14.63 15.60 3.58
C TYR A 114 -15.63 16.73 3.31
N LEU A 115 -15.62 17.33 2.11
CA LEU A 115 -16.55 18.40 1.74
C LEU A 115 -18.02 17.94 1.84
N VAL A 116 -18.34 16.76 1.29
CA VAL A 116 -19.71 16.20 1.33
C VAL A 116 -20.17 15.97 2.77
N ARG A 117 -19.30 15.42 3.62
CA ARG A 117 -19.66 15.12 5.02
C ARG A 117 -19.73 16.37 5.88
N ALA A 118 -18.80 17.31 5.70
CA ALA A 118 -18.83 18.61 6.39
C ALA A 118 -20.11 19.38 6.04
N GLY A 119 -20.51 19.40 4.77
CA GLY A 119 -21.77 19.99 4.32
C GLY A 119 -22.99 19.36 5.01
N ARG A 120 -23.05 18.03 5.12
CA ARG A 120 -24.14 17.33 5.83
C ARG A 120 -24.22 17.66 7.32
N VAL A 121 -23.09 17.80 8.00
CA VAL A 121 -23.06 18.16 9.44
C VAL A 121 -23.49 19.61 9.65
N LEU A 122 -23.11 20.52 8.74
CA LEU A 122 -23.58 21.91 8.77
C LEU A 122 -25.09 22.00 8.53
N SER A 123 -25.62 21.22 7.59
CA SER A 123 -27.05 21.18 7.28
C SER A 123 -27.91 20.49 8.35
N SER A 124 -27.33 19.62 9.18
CA SER A 124 -28.07 18.89 10.22
C SER A 124 -28.28 19.68 11.52
N GLY A 125 -27.73 20.90 11.63
CA GLY A 125 -27.84 21.74 12.83
C GLY A 125 -27.16 21.16 14.07
N ALA A 126 -26.38 20.09 13.93
CA ALA A 126 -25.69 19.44 15.03
C ALA A 126 -24.49 20.30 15.48
N GLY A 127 -24.53 20.83 16.70
CA GLY A 127 -23.45 21.61 17.35
C GLY A 127 -22.16 20.84 17.65
N THR A 128 -21.93 19.70 16.99
CA THR A 128 -20.68 18.95 17.06
C THR A 128 -19.57 19.68 16.30
N PRO A 129 -18.29 19.57 16.72
CA PRO A 129 -17.19 20.14 15.94
C PRO A 129 -17.10 19.44 14.58
N VAL A 130 -17.67 20.08 13.56
CA VAL A 130 -17.74 19.67 12.14
C VAL A 130 -16.43 19.05 11.66
N ASN A 131 -15.30 19.60 12.10
CA ASN A 131 -13.98 19.18 11.65
C ASN A 131 -13.56 17.79 12.14
N ARG A 132 -13.90 17.35 13.36
CA ARG A 132 -13.33 16.11 13.91
C ARG A 132 -14.00 14.85 13.35
N ALA A 133 -15.33 14.83 13.33
CA ALA A 133 -16.10 13.67 12.87
C ALA A 133 -16.04 13.52 11.34
N ALA A 134 -16.17 14.63 10.59
CA ALA A 134 -16.08 14.59 9.14
C ALA A 134 -14.67 14.18 8.67
N PHE A 135 -13.62 14.63 9.36
CA PHE A 135 -12.24 14.22 9.06
C PHE A 135 -12.02 12.73 9.34
N ALA A 136 -12.37 12.24 10.54
CA ALA A 136 -12.19 10.82 10.88
C ALA A 136 -12.89 9.87 9.90
N ALA A 137 -14.14 10.20 9.52
CA ALA A 137 -14.88 9.41 8.53
C ALA A 137 -14.25 9.46 7.12
N SER A 138 -13.66 10.60 6.74
CA SER A 138 -13.00 10.75 5.44
C SER A 138 -11.67 10.00 5.38
N THR A 139 -10.94 9.94 6.50
CA THR A 139 -9.74 9.12 6.67
C THR A 139 -10.08 7.63 6.62
N HIS A 140 -11.18 7.21 7.25
CA HIS A 140 -11.68 5.84 7.16
C HIS A 140 -11.96 5.43 5.70
N ASP A 141 -12.69 6.25 4.94
CA ASP A 141 -12.95 6.00 3.51
C ASP A 141 -11.67 5.90 2.69
N ALA A 142 -10.69 6.78 2.95
CA ALA A 142 -9.41 6.76 2.25
C ALA A 142 -8.66 5.44 2.49
N TYR A 143 -8.64 4.94 3.72
CA TYR A 143 -8.04 3.64 4.04
C TYR A 143 -8.77 2.46 3.39
N LEU A 144 -10.10 2.50 3.30
CA LEU A 144 -10.85 1.47 2.57
C LEU A 144 -10.54 1.48 1.07
N VAL A 145 -10.44 2.65 0.45
CA VAL A 145 -10.04 2.76 -0.96
C VAL A 145 -8.64 2.18 -1.16
N LEU A 146 -7.70 2.51 -0.27
CA LEU A 146 -6.35 1.93 -0.30
C LEU A 146 -6.35 0.42 -0.10
N ALA A 147 -7.21 -0.10 0.78
CA ALA A 147 -7.37 -1.53 0.99
C ALA A 147 -7.89 -2.23 -0.28
N VAL A 148 -8.90 -1.66 -0.95
CA VAL A 148 -9.42 -2.19 -2.23
C VAL A 148 -8.33 -2.18 -3.30
N VAL A 149 -7.59 -1.07 -3.44
CA VAL A 149 -6.46 -0.98 -4.39
C VAL A 149 -5.41 -2.04 -4.08
N ALA A 150 -5.10 -2.26 -2.79
CA ALA A 150 -4.14 -3.28 -2.38
C ALA A 150 -4.64 -4.71 -2.62
N ILE A 151 -5.94 -4.97 -2.47
CA ILE A 151 -6.56 -6.27 -2.81
C ILE A 151 -6.47 -6.50 -4.32
N VAL A 152 -6.81 -5.51 -5.14
CA VAL A 152 -6.69 -5.61 -6.60
C VAL A 152 -5.25 -5.90 -7.00
N ALA A 153 -4.27 -5.19 -6.41
CA ALA A 153 -2.86 -5.46 -6.64
C ALA A 153 -2.43 -6.86 -6.19
N THR A 154 -3.01 -7.37 -5.09
CA THR A 154 -2.76 -8.75 -4.62
C THR A 154 -3.27 -9.78 -5.62
N VAL A 155 -4.47 -9.56 -6.19
CA VAL A 155 -5.03 -10.44 -7.23
C VAL A 155 -4.17 -10.38 -8.49
N LEU A 156 -3.74 -9.20 -8.93
CA LEU A 156 -2.86 -9.05 -10.08
C LEU A 156 -1.52 -9.76 -9.86
N ALA A 157 -0.91 -9.62 -8.68
CA ALA A 157 0.32 -10.32 -8.31
C ALA A 157 0.13 -11.86 -8.31
N ALA A 158 -1.06 -12.34 -7.91
CA ALA A 158 -1.39 -13.76 -7.95
C ALA A 158 -1.59 -14.30 -9.39
N VAL A 159 -2.04 -13.46 -10.33
CA VAL A 159 -2.41 -13.83 -11.72
C VAL A 159 -1.24 -13.73 -12.71
N GLN A 160 -0.23 -12.90 -12.46
CA GLN A 160 0.91 -12.68 -13.38
C GLN A 160 1.71 -13.94 -13.77
N ASP A 161 1.45 -15.09 -13.14
CA ASP A 161 2.27 -16.31 -13.23
C ASP A 161 1.64 -17.47 -14.03
N ARG A 162 0.84 -17.18 -15.07
CA ARG A 162 0.59 -18.17 -16.15
C ARG A 162 1.56 -18.04 -17.32
N GLY A 163 2.28 -16.92 -17.44
CA GLY A 163 3.13 -16.64 -18.61
C GLY A 163 4.63 -16.92 -18.43
N ALA A 164 5.16 -16.89 -17.20
CA ALA A 164 6.61 -16.96 -16.96
C ALA A 164 7.17 -18.39 -16.85
N ASN A 165 6.33 -19.40 -16.54
CA ASN A 165 6.73 -20.81 -16.51
C ASN A 165 6.59 -21.51 -17.88
N ALA A 166 6.36 -20.76 -18.97
CA ALA A 166 6.14 -21.30 -20.32
C ALA A 166 7.18 -20.81 -21.36
N ALA A 167 8.26 -20.15 -20.93
CA ALA A 167 9.33 -19.66 -21.79
C ALA A 167 10.69 -20.22 -21.39
#